data_AF-A0A955UCW6-F1
#
_entry.id   AF-A0A955UCW6-F1
#
_cell.length_a   1.000
_cell.length_b   1.000
_cell.length_c   1.000
_cell.angle_alpha   90.00
_cell.angle_beta   90.00
_cell.angle_gamma   90.00
#
_symmetry.space_group_name_H-M   'P 1'
#
loop_
_entity.id
_entity.type
_entity.pdbx_description
1 polymer ?
#
loop_
_entity_poly.entity_id
_entity_poly.type
_entity_poly.pdbx_seq_one_letter_code
_entity_poly.pdbx_strand_id
1 'polypeptide(L)'
;MDPMTPKFSDTDIHILESGLGWIKEAEDAFADKLFHRLLRDFPEVTTPLQAMGVEPFSRRIIQILDTIIGEIRSGGKIQSPIREQWSDLLPTTVSHLEPHQWLRMAETCLEIFSELAEDAWSPAMESAWRKIIHDVSINLWGQQPDSLSPAKTSPPFPFIKRRNSCMNQPFAFFLGTFMILAGGIASIGLWSRYRLAEVKLSRKPGLKKVWC
;
A
#
# COMPACT_ATOMS: atom_id res chain seq x y z
N MET A 1 -37.87 -3.50 11.34
CA MET A 1 -37.26 -2.88 10.15
C MET A 1 -35.80 -3.22 10.21
N ASP A 2 -35.35 -4.19 9.41
CA ASP A 2 -33.93 -4.56 9.39
C ASP A 2 -33.13 -3.38 8.82
N PRO A 3 -32.09 -2.91 9.52
CA PRO A 3 -31.26 -1.83 9.02
C PRO A 3 -30.58 -2.29 7.73
N MET A 4 -30.64 -1.44 6.69
CA MET A 4 -30.01 -1.67 5.38
C MET A 4 -28.49 -1.77 5.53
N THR A 5 -27.98 -2.94 5.89
CA THR A 5 -26.57 -3.25 5.66
C THR A 5 -26.35 -3.34 4.15
N PRO A 6 -25.28 -2.72 3.61
CA PRO A 6 -25.01 -2.77 2.19
C PRO A 6 -24.71 -4.23 1.77
N LYS A 7 -25.69 -4.90 1.15
CA LYS A 7 -25.48 -6.28 0.67
C LYS A 7 -24.40 -6.30 -0.40
N PHE A 8 -23.27 -6.97 -0.15
CA PHE A 8 -22.21 -7.15 -1.13
C PHE A 8 -22.66 -8.09 -2.24
N SER A 9 -22.43 -7.70 -3.50
CA SER A 9 -22.64 -8.57 -4.66
C SER A 9 -21.42 -9.49 -4.86
N ASP A 10 -21.58 -10.59 -5.61
CA ASP A 10 -20.44 -11.45 -5.97
C ASP A 10 -19.37 -10.67 -6.75
N THR A 11 -19.79 -9.69 -7.55
CA THR A 11 -18.89 -8.77 -8.24
C THR A 11 -18.12 -7.87 -7.27
N ASP A 12 -18.80 -7.31 -6.25
CA ASP A 12 -18.13 -6.52 -5.21
C ASP A 12 -17.07 -7.37 -4.50
N ILE A 13 -17.42 -8.59 -4.11
CA ILE A 13 -16.53 -9.52 -3.40
C ILE A 13 -15.30 -9.82 -4.26
N HIS A 14 -15.49 -10.12 -5.55
CA HIS A 14 -14.36 -10.40 -6.44
C HIS A 14 -13.44 -9.19 -6.64
N ILE A 15 -14.01 -7.99 -6.73
CA ILE A 15 -13.26 -6.73 -6.79
C ILE A 15 -12.43 -6.52 -5.51
N LEU A 16 -13.01 -6.79 -4.35
CA LEU A 16 -12.36 -6.65 -3.05
C LEU A 16 -11.20 -7.64 -2.89
N GLU A 17 -11.41 -8.90 -3.26
CA GLU A 17 -10.36 -9.93 -3.22
C GLU A 17 -9.22 -9.62 -4.18
N SER A 18 -9.56 -9.18 -5.39
CA SER A 18 -8.56 -8.74 -6.36
C SER A 18 -7.75 -7.60 -5.76
N GLY A 19 -8.43 -6.59 -5.19
CA GLY A 19 -7.77 -5.45 -4.55
C GLY A 19 -6.86 -5.87 -3.39
N LEU A 20 -7.29 -6.82 -2.56
CA LEU A 20 -6.47 -7.33 -1.47
C LEU A 20 -5.26 -8.10 -2.00
N GLY A 21 -5.41 -8.80 -3.12
CA GLY A 21 -4.29 -9.42 -3.84
C GLY A 21 -3.20 -8.40 -4.20
N TRP A 22 -3.58 -7.26 -4.77
CA TRP A 22 -2.63 -6.17 -5.07
C TRP A 22 -1.94 -5.62 -3.82
N ILE A 23 -2.69 -5.43 -2.73
CA ILE A 23 -2.11 -4.99 -1.45
C ILE A 23 -1.08 -5.99 -0.94
N LYS A 24 -1.36 -7.30 -1.05
CA LYS A 24 -0.44 -8.37 -0.62
C LYS A 24 0.80 -8.47 -1.51
N GLU A 25 0.66 -8.30 -2.82
CA GLU A 25 1.80 -8.27 -3.75
C GLU A 25 2.74 -7.09 -3.48
N ALA A 26 2.20 -5.97 -3.01
CA ALA A 26 2.93 -4.77 -2.64
C ALA A 26 2.95 -4.51 -1.12
N GLU A 27 2.94 -5.56 -0.30
CA GLU A 27 2.76 -5.49 1.17
C GLU A 27 3.72 -4.47 1.80
N ASP A 28 5.02 -4.60 1.54
CA ASP A 28 6.04 -3.74 2.14
C ASP A 28 5.83 -2.26 1.77
N ALA A 29 5.51 -1.98 0.51
CA ALA A 29 5.31 -0.62 0.02
C ALA A 29 4.00 -0.01 0.56
N PHE A 30 2.95 -0.81 0.66
CA PHE A 30 1.67 -0.41 1.24
C PHE A 30 1.82 -0.10 2.73
N ALA A 31 2.41 -1.02 3.49
CA ALA A 31 2.58 -0.86 4.92
C ALA A 31 3.51 0.30 5.25
N ASP A 32 4.63 0.47 4.53
CA ASP A 32 5.56 1.57 4.75
C ASP A 32 4.87 2.93 4.51
N LYS A 33 4.17 3.09 3.38
CA LYS A 33 3.42 4.31 3.08
C LYS A 33 2.33 4.58 4.10
N LEU A 34 1.55 3.56 4.47
CA LEU A 34 0.46 3.69 5.42
C LEU A 34 0.97 4.04 6.81
N PHE A 35 1.99 3.34 7.28
CA PHE A 35 2.62 3.61 8.56
C PHE A 35 3.09 5.06 8.65
N HIS A 36 3.89 5.53 7.68
CA HIS A 36 4.43 6.89 7.70
C HIS A 36 3.34 7.96 7.53
N ARG A 37 2.32 7.72 6.70
CA ARG A 37 1.22 8.67 6.52
C ARG A 37 0.34 8.73 7.76
N LEU A 38 0.10 7.61 8.44
CA LEU A 38 -0.61 7.59 9.72
C LEU A 38 0.14 8.34 10.83
N LEU A 39 1.46 8.14 10.95
CA LEU A 39 2.28 8.89 11.91
C LEU A 39 2.26 10.41 11.64
N ARG A 40 2.19 10.81 10.37
CA ARG A 40 2.20 12.21 9.96
C ARG A 40 0.87 12.90 10.21
N ASP A 41 -0.23 12.24 9.83
CA ASP A 41 -1.55 12.88 9.73
C ASP A 41 -2.42 12.64 10.98
N PHE A 42 -2.06 11.67 11.83
CA PHE A 42 -2.84 11.26 13.00
C PHE A 42 -1.93 11.19 14.25
N PRO A 43 -1.66 12.33 14.90
CA PRO A 43 -0.77 12.38 16.07
C PRO A 43 -1.26 11.50 17.22
N GLU A 44 -2.56 11.24 17.31
CA GLU A 44 -3.19 10.43 18.36
C GLU A 44 -2.69 8.98 18.35
N VAL A 45 -2.43 8.42 17.15
CA VAL A 45 -1.97 7.04 16.99
C VAL A 45 -0.46 6.90 16.89
N THR A 46 0.28 8.01 16.93
CA THR A 46 1.74 8.02 16.70
C THR A 46 2.50 7.16 17.71
N THR A 47 2.29 7.39 19.01
CA THR A 47 2.98 6.65 20.07
C THR A 47 2.74 5.14 20.02
N PRO A 48 1.49 4.62 19.98
CA PRO A 48 1.26 3.18 19.90
C PRO A 48 1.76 2.58 18.58
N LEU A 49 1.61 3.30 17.46
CA LEU A 49 2.05 2.81 16.16
C LEU A 49 3.58 2.72 16.06
N GLN A 50 4.32 3.70 16.60
CA GLN A 50 5.78 3.64 16.71
C GLN A 50 6.26 2.50 17.61
N ALA A 51 5.56 2.25 18.73
CA ALA A 51 5.91 1.15 19.64
C ALA A 51 5.73 -0.23 18.99
N MET A 52 4.78 -0.36 18.05
CA MET A 52 4.55 -1.59 17.29
C MET A 52 5.61 -1.83 16.20
N GLY A 53 6.00 -0.77 15.49
CA GLY A 53 6.88 -0.87 14.32
C GLY A 53 6.15 -1.29 13.04
N VAL A 54 6.82 -1.11 11.90
CA VAL A 54 6.23 -1.27 10.55
C VAL A 54 5.87 -2.72 10.24
N GLU A 55 6.76 -3.68 10.52
CA GLU A 55 6.54 -5.08 10.15
C GLU A 55 5.36 -5.72 10.91
N PRO A 56 5.23 -5.58 12.25
CA PRO A 56 4.06 -6.11 12.95
C PRO A 56 2.77 -5.40 12.55
N PHE A 57 2.84 -4.10 12.27
CA PHE A 57 1.72 -3.33 11.74
C PHE A 57 1.26 -3.86 10.37
N SER A 58 2.19 -4.07 9.43
CA SER A 58 1.94 -4.62 8.10
C SER A 58 1.16 -5.93 8.16
N ARG A 59 1.70 -6.88 8.92
CA ARG A 59 1.10 -8.21 9.07
C ARG A 59 -0.31 -8.11 9.65
N ARG A 60 -0.50 -7.25 10.64
CA ARG A 60 -1.79 -7.12 11.33
C ARG A 60 -2.84 -6.43 10.44
N ILE A 61 -2.48 -5.39 9.70
CA ILE A 61 -3.46 -4.70 8.83
C ILE A 61 -3.93 -5.63 7.70
N ILE A 62 -3.03 -6.41 7.09
CA ILE A 62 -3.41 -7.38 6.06
C ILE A 62 -4.28 -8.49 6.64
N GLN A 63 -3.96 -9.01 7.83
CA GLN A 63 -4.79 -10.02 8.51
C GLN A 63 -6.21 -9.51 8.79
N ILE A 64 -6.35 -8.25 9.22
CA ILE A 64 -7.66 -7.62 9.45
C ILE A 64 -8.44 -7.55 8.13
N LEU A 65 -7.81 -7.07 7.05
CA LEU A 65 -8.44 -6.97 5.73
C LEU A 65 -8.86 -8.35 5.17
N ASP A 66 -7.99 -9.36 5.31
CA ASP A 66 -8.29 -10.76 4.94
C ASP A 66 -9.51 -11.29 5.69
N THR A 67 -9.55 -11.05 7.00
CA THR A 67 -10.65 -11.51 7.86
C THR A 67 -11.96 -10.88 7.43
N ILE A 68 -11.99 -9.56 7.24
CA ILE A 68 -13.18 -8.83 6.81
C ILE A 68 -13.68 -9.34 5.46
N ILE A 69 -12.79 -9.47 4.47
CA ILE A 69 -13.17 -9.93 3.13
C ILE A 69 -13.64 -11.40 3.15
N GLY A 70 -12.99 -12.26 3.94
CA GLY A 70 -13.40 -13.64 4.13
C GLY A 70 -14.77 -13.81 4.79
N GLU A 71 -15.10 -12.96 5.76
CA GLU A 71 -16.43 -12.94 6.39
C GLU A 71 -17.52 -12.44 5.44
N ILE A 72 -17.22 -11.41 4.65
CA ILE A 72 -18.14 -10.95 3.60
C ILE A 72 -18.37 -12.05 2.56
N ARG A 73 -17.32 -12.78 2.14
CA ARG A 73 -17.47 -13.90 1.19
C ARG A 73 -18.32 -15.04 1.75
N SER A 74 -18.12 -15.41 3.01
CA SER A 74 -18.77 -16.58 3.60
C SER A 74 -20.18 -16.30 4.12
N GLY A 75 -20.41 -15.13 4.69
CA GLY A 75 -21.65 -14.79 5.39
C GLY A 75 -22.34 -13.53 4.89
N GLY A 76 -21.75 -12.79 3.93
CA GLY A 76 -22.29 -11.54 3.40
C GLY A 76 -22.30 -10.37 4.39
N LYS A 77 -21.70 -10.54 5.57
CA LYS A 77 -21.65 -9.56 6.65
C LYS A 77 -20.39 -9.77 7.48
N ILE A 78 -19.91 -8.69 8.08
CA ILE A 78 -18.81 -8.74 9.03
C ILE A 78 -19.34 -9.23 10.38
N GLN A 79 -18.68 -10.21 10.99
CA GLN A 79 -19.07 -10.84 12.26
C GLN A 79 -17.97 -10.75 13.31
N SER A 80 -16.73 -10.64 12.86
CA SER A 80 -15.57 -10.48 13.73
C SER A 80 -15.74 -9.26 14.64
N PRO A 81 -15.19 -9.33 15.87
CA PRO A 81 -15.13 -8.17 16.75
C PRO A 81 -14.05 -7.22 16.23
N ILE A 82 -14.32 -6.52 15.13
CA ILE A 82 -13.39 -5.60 14.47
C ILE A 82 -12.86 -4.60 15.50
N ARG A 83 -13.71 -4.13 16.41
CA ARG A 83 -13.33 -3.22 17.50
C ARG A 83 -12.24 -3.79 18.39
N GLU A 84 -12.32 -5.06 18.75
CA GLU A 84 -11.29 -5.74 19.55
C GLU A 84 -10.00 -5.89 18.73
N GLN A 85 -10.11 -6.28 17.45
CA GLN A 85 -8.93 -6.40 16.58
C GLN A 85 -8.19 -5.07 16.38
N TRP A 86 -8.92 -3.96 16.24
CA TRP A 86 -8.35 -2.62 16.21
C TRP A 86 -7.83 -2.20 17.58
N SER A 87 -8.50 -2.56 18.67
CA SER A 87 -8.03 -2.27 20.03
C SER A 87 -6.71 -2.98 20.31
N ASP A 88 -6.55 -4.22 19.84
CA ASP A 88 -5.28 -4.94 19.92
C ASP A 88 -4.19 -4.26 19.08
N LEU A 89 -4.55 -3.77 17.88
CA LEU A 89 -3.62 -3.03 17.01
C LEU A 89 -3.23 -1.67 17.63
N LEU A 90 -4.14 -1.05 18.36
CA LEU A 90 -4.03 0.33 18.81
C LEU A 90 -4.58 0.48 20.26
N PRO A 91 -3.91 -0.15 21.26
CA PRO A 91 -4.47 -0.39 22.60
C PRO A 91 -4.83 0.86 23.39
N THR A 92 -4.12 1.95 23.13
CA THR A 92 -4.30 3.22 23.84
C THR A 92 -5.22 4.19 23.11
N THR A 93 -5.71 3.86 21.91
CA THR A 93 -6.39 4.86 21.06
C THR A 93 -7.79 4.46 20.64
N VAL A 94 -8.17 3.19 20.58
CA VAL A 94 -9.54 2.83 20.12
C VAL A 94 -10.65 3.29 21.08
N SER A 95 -10.35 3.48 22.37
CA SER A 95 -11.28 4.11 23.31
C SER A 95 -11.38 5.63 23.19
N HIS A 96 -10.43 6.27 22.49
CA HIS A 96 -10.31 7.72 22.35
C HIS A 96 -10.44 8.22 20.90
N LEU A 97 -10.48 7.31 19.93
CA LEU A 97 -10.57 7.64 18.51
C LEU A 97 -12.03 7.92 18.17
N GLU A 98 -12.30 9.16 17.80
CA GLU A 98 -13.62 9.57 17.36
C GLU A 98 -13.96 8.94 15.99
N PRO A 99 -15.25 8.66 15.69
CA PRO A 99 -15.65 8.02 14.43
C PRO A 99 -15.10 8.72 13.18
N HIS A 100 -15.03 10.06 13.22
CA HIS A 100 -14.53 10.87 12.11
C HIS A 100 -13.00 10.76 11.90
N GLN A 101 -12.24 10.48 12.96
CA GLN A 101 -10.79 10.24 12.86
C GLN A 101 -10.54 8.88 12.22
N TRP A 102 -11.29 7.86 12.64
CA TRP A 102 -11.19 6.53 12.03
C TRP A 102 -11.56 6.55 10.55
N LEU A 103 -12.64 7.25 10.18
CA LEU A 103 -13.03 7.37 8.78
C LEU A 103 -11.91 8.01 7.95
N ARG A 104 -11.26 9.06 8.45
CA ARG A 104 -10.11 9.68 7.79
C ARG A 104 -8.90 8.74 7.67
N MET A 105 -8.64 7.90 8.68
CA MET A 105 -7.59 6.87 8.59
C MET A 105 -7.93 5.83 7.51
N ALA A 106 -9.19 5.41 7.43
CA ALA A 106 -9.66 4.48 6.41
C ALA A 106 -9.60 5.10 5.00
N GLU A 107 -9.91 6.39 4.85
CA GLU A 107 -9.72 7.14 3.60
C GLU A 107 -8.24 7.23 3.21
N THR A 108 -7.36 7.50 4.18
CA THR A 108 -5.90 7.50 3.97
C THR A 108 -5.40 6.15 3.43
N CYS A 109 -5.95 5.06 3.96
CA CYS A 109 -5.68 3.71 3.48
C CYS A 109 -6.12 3.54 2.01
N LEU A 110 -7.31 4.01 1.63
CA LEU A 110 -7.75 3.98 0.22
C LEU A 110 -6.92 4.85 -0.70
N GLU A 111 -6.51 6.04 -0.25
CA GLU A 111 -5.65 6.91 -1.06
C GLU A 111 -4.33 6.22 -1.38
N ILE A 112 -3.69 5.61 -0.38
CA ILE A 112 -2.45 4.86 -0.59
C ILE A 112 -2.68 3.67 -1.51
N PHE A 113 -3.78 2.96 -1.33
CA PHE A 113 -4.08 1.84 -2.20
C PHE A 113 -4.31 2.30 -3.65
N SER A 114 -5.00 3.41 -3.86
CA SER A 114 -5.19 4.01 -5.19
C SER A 114 -3.86 4.47 -5.82
N GLU A 115 -2.93 4.99 -5.02
CA GLU A 115 -1.59 5.36 -5.48
C GLU A 115 -0.77 4.14 -5.91
N LEU A 116 -0.95 2.98 -5.25
CA LEU A 116 -0.20 1.75 -5.56
C LEU A 116 -0.81 0.94 -6.69
N ALA A 117 -2.14 0.95 -6.80
CA ALA A 117 -2.84 0.26 -7.87
C ALA A 117 -2.70 0.99 -9.22
N GLU A 118 -2.38 2.30 -9.21
CA GLU A 118 -2.19 3.14 -10.41
C GLU A 118 -3.28 2.88 -11.47
N ASP A 119 -2.92 2.34 -12.63
CA ASP A 119 -3.84 2.06 -13.75
C ASP A 119 -4.86 0.95 -13.46
N ALA A 120 -4.59 0.08 -12.48
CA ALA A 120 -5.54 -0.94 -12.03
C ALA A 120 -6.64 -0.34 -11.14
N TRP A 121 -6.46 0.88 -10.60
CA TRP A 121 -7.48 1.53 -9.79
C TRP A 121 -8.68 1.97 -10.64
N SER A 122 -9.87 1.45 -10.31
CA SER A 122 -11.10 1.74 -11.04
C SER A 122 -12.18 2.33 -10.14
N PRO A 123 -13.16 3.07 -10.69
CA PRO A 123 -14.30 3.58 -9.91
C PRO A 123 -15.10 2.47 -9.23
N ALA A 124 -15.17 1.29 -9.87
CA ALA A 124 -15.83 0.12 -9.28
C ALA A 124 -15.07 -0.40 -8.05
N MET A 125 -13.73 -0.44 -8.12
CA MET A 125 -12.89 -0.80 -6.99
C MET A 125 -13.03 0.22 -5.85
N GLU A 126 -12.93 1.51 -6.14
CA GLU A 126 -13.16 2.54 -5.12
C GLU A 126 -14.52 2.38 -4.43
N SER A 127 -15.59 2.18 -5.21
CA SER A 127 -16.93 2.00 -4.67
C SER A 127 -17.04 0.76 -3.77
N ALA A 128 -16.45 -0.37 -4.16
CA ALA A 128 -16.49 -1.60 -3.37
C ALA A 128 -15.73 -1.44 -2.05
N TRP A 129 -14.56 -0.82 -2.08
CA TRP A 129 -13.76 -0.58 -0.87
C TRP A 129 -14.39 0.45 0.07
N ARG A 130 -14.99 1.52 -0.45
CA ARG A 130 -15.76 2.47 0.37
C ARG A 130 -16.97 1.82 1.04
N LYS A 131 -17.60 0.86 0.36
CA LYS A 131 -18.70 0.06 0.94
C LYS A 131 -18.24 -0.79 2.12
N ILE A 132 -17.05 -1.40 2.05
CA ILE A 132 -16.43 -2.06 3.23
C ILE A 132 -16.22 -1.06 4.36
N ILE A 133 -15.59 0.10 4.10
CA ILE A 133 -15.31 1.09 5.15
C ILE A 133 -16.59 1.52 5.85
N HIS A 134 -17.66 1.74 5.09
CA HIS A 134 -18.98 2.05 5.64
C HIS A 134 -19.51 0.91 6.52
N ASP A 135 -19.46 -0.34 6.05
CA ASP A 135 -19.94 -1.50 6.83
C ASP A 135 -19.12 -1.72 8.11
N VAL A 136 -17.79 -1.55 8.04
CA VAL A 136 -16.89 -1.58 9.20
C VAL A 136 -17.24 -0.47 10.19
N SER A 137 -17.50 0.76 9.70
CA SER A 137 -17.87 1.89 10.56
C SER A 137 -19.17 1.64 11.34
N ILE A 138 -20.17 1.03 10.69
CA ILE A 138 -21.42 0.62 11.33
C ILE A 138 -21.15 -0.47 12.38
N ASN A 139 -20.28 -1.44 12.10
CA ASN A 139 -19.93 -2.47 13.06
C ASN A 139 -19.16 -1.93 14.28
N LEU A 140 -18.38 -0.86 14.11
CA LEU A 140 -17.57 -0.27 15.18
C LEU A 140 -18.37 0.66 16.11
N TRP A 141 -19.27 1.50 15.56
CA TRP A 141 -19.99 2.53 16.32
C TRP A 141 -21.52 2.40 16.28
N GLY A 142 -22.06 1.34 15.67
CA GLY A 142 -23.48 1.21 15.38
C GLY A 142 -23.91 2.08 14.19
N GLN A 143 -25.20 2.05 13.84
CA GLN A 143 -25.73 3.04 12.90
C GLN A 143 -25.57 4.44 13.49
N GLN A 144 -24.65 5.22 12.93
CA GLN A 144 -24.67 6.66 13.11
C GLN A 144 -26.00 7.17 12.53
N PRO A 145 -26.76 8.02 13.25
CA PRO A 145 -27.90 8.69 12.65
C PRO A 145 -27.40 9.49 11.43
N ASP A 146 -28.23 9.57 10.39
CA ASP A 146 -27.96 10.14 9.05
C ASP A 146 -27.49 11.62 9.02
N SER A 147 -27.05 12.20 10.14
CA SER A 147 -26.49 13.55 10.25
C SER A 147 -25.06 13.68 9.71
N LEU A 148 -24.44 12.60 9.20
CA LEU A 148 -23.27 12.68 8.33
C LEU A 148 -23.61 12.31 6.87
N SER A 149 -24.81 12.69 6.43
CA SER A 149 -25.03 12.92 5.01
C SER A 149 -23.95 13.89 4.51
N PRO A 150 -23.18 13.57 3.45
CA PRO A 150 -22.35 14.57 2.81
C PRO A 150 -23.32 15.64 2.33
N ALA A 151 -23.32 16.80 3.00
CA ALA A 151 -24.13 17.92 2.61
C ALA A 151 -23.90 18.17 1.11
N LYS A 152 -24.90 17.79 0.30
CA LYS A 152 -25.19 18.48 -0.95
C LYS A 152 -25.15 19.97 -0.59
N THR A 153 -24.38 20.74 -1.36
CA THR A 153 -24.09 22.16 -1.18
C THR A 153 -22.80 22.48 -0.41
N SER A 154 -21.69 21.92 -0.88
CA SER A 154 -20.47 22.72 -1.05
C SER A 154 -20.31 23.02 -2.56
N PRO A 155 -19.78 24.20 -2.94
CA PRO A 155 -19.64 24.59 -4.34
C PRO A 155 -18.83 23.52 -5.09
N PRO A 156 -19.03 23.35 -6.42
CA PRO A 156 -18.34 22.31 -7.16
C PRO A 156 -16.85 22.45 -6.90
N PHE A 157 -16.29 21.50 -6.14
CA PHE A 157 -14.85 21.33 -6.08
C PHE A 157 -14.42 21.23 -7.55
N PRO A 158 -13.53 22.12 -8.02
CA PRO A 158 -13.10 22.07 -9.39
C PRO A 158 -12.49 20.70 -9.57
N PHE A 159 -13.14 19.91 -10.41
CA PHE A 159 -12.61 18.78 -11.14
C PHE A 159 -11.09 18.79 -11.07
N ILE A 160 -10.49 17.72 -10.53
CA ILE A 160 -9.08 17.44 -10.78
C ILE A 160 -8.93 17.48 -12.29
N LYS A 161 -8.34 18.58 -12.71
CA LYS A 161 -7.94 18.89 -14.06
C LYS A 161 -7.20 17.66 -14.57
N ARG A 162 -7.84 16.97 -15.53
CA ARG A 162 -7.19 16.05 -16.46
C ARG A 162 -5.85 16.67 -16.85
N ARG A 163 -4.77 16.24 -16.20
CA ARG A 163 -3.43 16.74 -16.51
C ARG A 163 -2.91 15.89 -17.67
N ASN A 164 -3.46 16.16 -18.85
CA ASN A 164 -2.71 15.92 -20.07
C ASN A 164 -1.46 16.81 -20.01
N SER A 165 -0.31 16.15 -20.02
CA SER A 165 1.03 16.65 -20.39
C SER A 165 1.45 18.02 -19.87
N CYS A 166 2.37 18.01 -18.92
CA CYS A 166 3.52 18.90 -18.98
C CYS A 166 4.75 18.09 -18.56
N MET A 167 5.57 17.71 -19.55
CA MET A 167 6.99 17.45 -19.36
C MET A 167 7.57 18.55 -18.44
N ASN A 168 8.18 18.15 -17.34
CA ASN A 168 9.28 18.83 -16.64
C ASN A 168 9.86 17.79 -15.65
N GLN A 169 10.90 17.06 -16.06
CA GLN A 169 12.28 17.31 -15.63
C GLN A 169 12.36 17.60 -14.12
N PRO A 170 12.33 16.53 -13.29
CA PRO A 170 13.62 16.07 -12.74
C PRO A 170 13.77 14.54 -12.66
N PHE A 171 12.74 13.76 -13.00
CA PHE A 171 12.78 12.30 -12.83
C PHE A 171 13.65 11.56 -13.85
N ALA A 172 13.90 12.17 -15.02
CA ALA A 172 14.81 11.61 -16.03
C ALA A 172 16.29 11.65 -15.60
N PHE A 173 16.67 12.54 -14.67
CA PHE A 173 18.05 12.61 -14.17
C PHE A 173 18.37 11.50 -13.16
N PHE A 174 17.39 11.05 -12.36
CA PHE A 174 17.62 9.99 -11.38
C PHE A 174 17.75 8.60 -12.02
N LEU A 175 16.94 8.29 -13.04
CA LEU A 175 17.04 7.00 -13.74
C LEU A 175 18.29 6.90 -14.63
N GLY A 176 18.70 8.01 -15.26
CA GLY A 176 19.92 8.06 -16.08
C GLY A 176 21.20 7.87 -15.26
N THR A 177 21.25 8.45 -14.05
CA THR A 177 22.43 8.31 -13.17
C THR A 177 22.54 6.89 -12.60
N PHE A 178 21.42 6.24 -12.30
CA PHE A 178 21.40 4.85 -11.81
C PHE A 178 21.84 3.85 -12.89
N MET A 179 21.42 4.06 -14.15
CA MET A 179 21.87 3.24 -15.30
C MET A 179 23.37 3.40 -15.58
N ILE A 180 23.93 4.61 -15.45
CA ILE A 180 25.37 4.85 -15.62
C ILE A 180 26.18 4.23 -14.47
N LEU A 181 25.67 4.27 -13.22
CA LEU A 181 26.35 3.66 -12.08
C LEU A 181 26.33 2.12 -12.14
N ALA A 182 25.18 1.53 -12.51
CA ALA A 182 25.06 0.08 -12.69
C ALA A 182 25.89 -0.43 -13.89
N GLY A 183 25.93 0.31 -15.00
CA GLY A 183 26.78 0.01 -16.15
C GLY A 183 28.28 0.15 -15.86
N GLY A 184 28.67 1.12 -15.02
CA GLY A 184 30.05 1.33 -14.59
C GLY A 184 30.60 0.19 -13.72
N ILE A 185 29.79 -0.31 -12.77
CA ILE A 185 30.19 -1.42 -11.88
C ILE A 185 30.35 -2.73 -12.67
N ALA A 186 29.45 -3.00 -13.62
CA ALA A 186 29.57 -4.17 -14.51
C ALA A 186 30.82 -4.10 -15.40
N SER A 187 31.17 -2.90 -15.91
CA SER A 187 32.34 -2.70 -16.77
C SER A 187 33.67 -2.83 -16.02
N ILE A 188 33.73 -2.37 -14.77
CA ILE A 188 34.90 -2.55 -13.89
C ILE A 188 35.09 -4.05 -13.54
N GLY A 189 33.99 -4.76 -13.29
CA GLY A 189 34.01 -6.21 -13.08
C GLY A 189 34.57 -6.98 -14.28
N LEU A 190 34.11 -6.66 -15.49
CA LEU A 190 34.57 -7.30 -16.72
C LEU A 190 36.04 -6.98 -17.04
N TRP A 191 36.47 -5.72 -16.84
CA TRP A 191 37.85 -5.30 -17.06
C TRP A 191 38.85 -5.94 -16.08
N SER A 192 38.45 -6.10 -14.81
CA SER A 192 39.28 -6.78 -13.80
C SER A 192 39.55 -8.25 -14.18
N ARG A 193 38.52 -8.95 -14.71
CA ARG A 193 38.65 -10.34 -15.17
C ARG A 193 39.48 -10.45 -16.44
N TYR A 194 39.34 -9.50 -17.37
CA TYR A 194 40.17 -9.45 -18.58
C TYR A 194 41.66 -9.24 -18.25
N ARG A 195 42.00 -8.27 -17.39
CA ARG A 195 43.38 -8.05 -16.92
C ARG A 195 43.98 -9.28 -16.22
N LEU A 196 43.18 -9.99 -15.42
CA LEU A 196 43.64 -11.19 -14.73
C LEU A 196 43.96 -12.33 -15.71
N ALA A 197 43.23 -12.41 -16.83
CA ALA A 197 43.50 -13.37 -17.89
C ALA A 197 44.77 -13.04 -18.68
N GLU A 198 45.02 -11.75 -18.99
CA GLU A 198 46.26 -11.31 -19.66
C GLU A 198 47.52 -11.59 -18.82
N VAL A 199 47.48 -11.36 -17.50
CA VAL A 199 48.61 -11.66 -16.61
C VAL A 199 48.90 -13.16 -16.58
N LYS A 200 47.87 -14.01 -16.66
CA LYS A 200 48.04 -15.48 -16.73
C LYS A 200 48.65 -15.92 -18.07
N LEU A 201 48.32 -15.25 -19.18
CA LEU A 201 48.89 -15.55 -20.50
C LEU A 201 50.34 -15.06 -20.64
N SER A 202 50.66 -13.90 -20.07
CA SER A 202 52.01 -13.31 -20.04
C SER A 202 53.01 -14.13 -19.21
N ARG A 203 52.53 -14.94 -18.24
CA ARG A 203 53.37 -15.79 -17.38
C ARG A 203 53.79 -17.13 -18.00
N LYS A 204 53.50 -17.42 -19.27
CA LYS A 204 54.09 -18.61 -19.93
C LYS A 204 55.58 -18.35 -20.20
N PRO A 205 56.51 -19.04 -19.50
CA PRO A 205 57.93 -18.89 -19.76
C PRO A 205 58.24 -19.47 -21.15
N GLY A 206 59.06 -18.74 -21.91
CA GLY A 206 59.44 -19.10 -23.26
C GLY A 206 59.87 -20.57 -23.39
N LEU A 207 59.24 -21.25 -24.33
CA LEU A 207 59.73 -22.50 -24.90
C LEU A 207 61.13 -22.22 -25.47
N LYS A 208 62.15 -22.68 -24.75
CA LYS A 208 63.54 -22.73 -25.20
C LYS A 208 63.58 -23.45 -26.54
N LYS A 209 64.06 -22.75 -27.57
CA LYS A 209 64.51 -23.35 -28.83
C LYS A 209 65.66 -24.32 -28.50
N VAL A 210 65.41 -25.61 -28.61
CA VAL A 210 66.45 -26.64 -28.68
C VAL A 210 66.79 -26.79 -30.16
N TRP A 211 68.00 -26.36 -30.52
CA TRP A 211 68.60 -26.65 -31.82
C TRP A 211 69.18 -28.06 -31.79
N CYS A 212 68.81 -28.88 -32.78
CA CYS A 212 69.59 -29.99 -33.32
C CYS A 212 69.44 -29.92 -34.84
#